data_AF-A0A6J2PUS7-F1
#
_entry.id   AF-A0A6J2PUS7-F1
#
_cell.length_a   1.000
_cell.length_b   1.000
_cell.length_c   1.000
_cell.angle_alpha   90.00
_cell.angle_beta   90.00
_cell.angle_gamma   90.00
#
_symmetry.space_group_name_H-M   'P 1'
#
loop_
_entity.id
_entity.type
_entity.pdbx_description
1 polymer ?
#
loop_
_entity_poly.entity_id
_entity_poly.type
_entity_poly.pdbx_seq_one_letter_code
_entity_poly.pdbx_strand_id
1 'polypeptide(L)'
;MQTNWTCSSFSAVCLPQINDMADTHRVTAQGRKKWVVPQRSATDKNKPSVRPPDREAEKNLAVPFRGHITGGMCPGKKVVMVGVVDSRPDRFYIALTCGRGTEEPPPDVALELCVRFRDRQVLRRACESGSWGDVDRLVPFFPFIQDLPFKIEIHCEQSRFRVFVDGQKLFDFHHRLTSLGDIDTLWIKGSVSITKLA
;
A
#
# COMPACT_ATOMS: atom_id res chain seq x y z
N MET A 1 -45.88 -7.52 -30.10
CA MET A 1 -45.35 -8.88 -29.89
C MET A 1 -44.93 -8.98 -28.43
N GLN A 2 -45.75 -9.69 -27.65
CA GLN A 2 -45.44 -10.11 -26.29
C GLN A 2 -44.38 -11.20 -26.33
N THR A 3 -43.41 -11.17 -25.42
CA THR A 3 -43.02 -12.36 -24.67
C THR A 3 -42.46 -11.97 -23.30
N ASN A 4 -43.11 -12.56 -22.31
CA ASN A 4 -42.83 -12.52 -20.88
C ASN A 4 -41.51 -13.24 -20.56
N TRP A 5 -40.84 -12.81 -19.49
CA TRP A 5 -40.05 -13.72 -18.65
C TRP A 5 -40.60 -13.64 -17.23
N THR A 6 -41.19 -14.74 -16.82
CA THR A 6 -41.79 -14.97 -15.51
C THR A 6 -40.71 -15.22 -14.46
N CYS A 7 -40.87 -14.54 -13.34
CA CYS A 7 -40.22 -14.81 -12.06
C CYS A 7 -40.80 -16.10 -11.46
N SER A 8 -39.94 -17.00 -10.99
CA SER A 8 -40.34 -18.19 -10.22
C SER A 8 -39.82 -18.07 -8.79
N SER A 9 -40.76 -18.12 -7.84
CA SER A 9 -40.56 -18.15 -6.39
C SER A 9 -40.42 -19.58 -5.83
N PHE A 10 -40.19 -19.65 -4.50
CA PHE A 10 -40.23 -20.79 -3.56
C PHE A 10 -38.93 -21.61 -3.45
N SER A 11 -38.38 -21.93 -2.26
CA SER A 11 -38.95 -22.10 -0.93
C SER A 11 -37.94 -21.79 0.20
N ALA A 12 -38.42 -21.21 1.31
CA ALA A 12 -37.83 -21.39 2.63
C ALA A 12 -38.18 -22.79 3.18
N VAL A 13 -37.40 -23.33 4.13
CA VAL A 13 -37.86 -24.10 5.31
C VAL A 13 -36.68 -24.75 6.08
N CYS A 14 -36.69 -24.47 7.39
CA CYS A 14 -36.24 -25.24 8.58
C CYS A 14 -34.76 -25.47 8.94
N LEU A 15 -34.36 -24.75 10.00
CA LEU A 15 -33.55 -25.25 11.12
C LEU A 15 -34.28 -26.38 11.88
N PRO A 16 -33.53 -27.25 12.59
CA PRO A 16 -33.98 -27.80 13.85
C PRO A 16 -33.11 -27.31 15.01
N GLN A 17 -33.77 -26.73 16.02
CA GLN A 17 -33.26 -26.67 17.39
C GLN A 17 -33.38 -28.06 18.03
N ILE A 18 -32.39 -28.44 18.84
CA ILE A 18 -32.55 -29.50 19.86
C ILE A 18 -32.04 -28.93 21.21
N ASN A 19 -33.02 -28.66 22.08
CA ASN A 19 -32.99 -28.64 23.55
C ASN A 19 -32.70 -30.07 24.08
N ASP A 20 -32.27 -30.39 25.30
CA ASP A 20 -32.01 -29.72 26.59
C ASP A 20 -31.28 -30.73 27.51
N MET A 21 -30.80 -30.24 28.68
CA MET A 21 -30.72 -30.89 30.03
C MET A 21 -30.22 -32.35 30.18
N ALA A 22 -29.47 -32.75 31.21
CA ALA A 22 -28.95 -32.19 32.46
C ALA A 22 -27.93 -33.23 33.00
N ASP A 23 -27.00 -32.85 33.87
CA ASP A 23 -27.13 -33.25 35.28
C ASP A 23 -26.10 -32.60 36.20
N THR A 24 -26.59 -32.34 37.40
CA THR A 24 -25.98 -31.60 38.51
C THR A 24 -25.28 -32.58 39.43
N HIS A 25 -24.13 -32.23 40.05
CA HIS A 25 -23.90 -32.54 41.47
C HIS A 25 -22.87 -31.59 42.11
N ARG A 26 -23.31 -31.00 43.24
CA ARG A 26 -22.63 -30.08 44.15
C ARG A 26 -21.59 -30.82 45.02
N VAL A 27 -20.51 -30.15 45.44
CA VAL A 27 -19.98 -30.24 46.83
C VAL A 27 -19.39 -28.88 47.26
N THR A 28 -19.62 -28.58 48.53
CA THR A 28 -19.45 -27.35 49.31
C THR A 28 -18.05 -27.06 49.86
N ALA A 29 -17.76 -25.76 49.98
CA ALA A 29 -17.07 -24.98 51.03
C ALA A 29 -15.86 -25.55 51.83
N GLN A 30 -14.83 -24.70 52.02
CA GLN A 30 -14.53 -23.99 53.29
C GLN A 30 -13.02 -23.74 53.49
N GLY A 31 -12.64 -22.53 53.96
CA GLY A 31 -11.42 -22.34 54.76
C GLY A 31 -10.39 -21.31 54.28
N ARG A 32 -10.54 -20.06 54.74
CA ARG A 32 -9.51 -19.00 54.74
C ARG A 32 -8.24 -19.46 55.46
N LYS A 33 -7.06 -19.17 54.89
CA LYS A 33 -5.77 -19.09 55.64
C LYS A 33 -4.94 -17.91 55.13
N LYS A 34 -4.45 -17.17 56.11
CA LYS A 34 -3.77 -15.86 56.10
C LYS A 34 -2.38 -16.00 55.49
N TRP A 35 -2.01 -15.18 54.50
CA TRP A 35 -0.63 -15.06 54.04
C TRP A 35 0.04 -13.84 54.67
N VAL A 36 1.06 -14.11 55.48
CA VAL A 36 1.93 -13.12 56.13
C VAL A 36 2.99 -12.68 55.10
N VAL A 37 3.14 -11.37 54.91
CA VAL A 37 4.14 -10.76 54.01
C VAL A 37 5.52 -10.80 54.66
N PRO A 38 6.56 -11.39 54.05
CA PRO A 38 7.93 -11.19 54.50
C PRO A 38 8.50 -9.89 53.93
N GLN A 39 9.14 -9.15 54.83
CA GLN A 39 9.84 -7.89 54.59
C GLN A 39 11.04 -8.06 53.64
N ARG A 40 11.29 -6.99 52.86
CA ARG A 40 12.42 -6.85 51.93
C ARG A 40 13.75 -6.81 52.66
N SER A 41 14.78 -7.41 52.06
CA SER A 41 16.18 -7.00 52.23
C SER A 41 16.86 -6.99 50.86
N ALA A 42 17.57 -5.88 50.58
CA ALA A 42 18.44 -5.65 49.42
C ALA A 42 19.47 -6.79 49.28
N THR A 43 20.06 -7.11 48.11
CA THR A 43 20.80 -6.27 47.17
C THR A 43 21.17 -7.13 45.94
N ASP A 44 21.61 -6.47 44.86
CA ASP A 44 22.53 -6.96 43.81
C ASP A 44 21.97 -7.25 42.40
N LYS A 45 22.88 -7.05 41.44
CA LYS A 45 22.73 -6.42 40.13
C LYS A 45 22.12 -7.29 39.02
N ASN A 46 21.71 -6.57 37.98
CA ASN A 46 21.67 -6.96 36.56
C ASN A 46 20.36 -7.58 36.03
N LYS A 47 19.47 -6.72 35.51
CA LYS A 47 18.48 -7.13 34.51
C LYS A 47 18.25 -5.97 33.52
N PRO A 48 18.69 -6.09 32.26
CA PRO A 48 18.33 -5.10 31.26
C PRO A 48 16.81 -5.20 31.04
N SER A 49 16.10 -4.09 31.23
CA SER A 49 14.70 -4.00 30.81
C SER A 49 14.67 -4.11 29.29
N VAL A 50 14.28 -5.27 28.78
CA VAL A 50 13.95 -5.46 27.37
C VAL A 50 12.73 -4.59 27.11
N ARG A 51 12.96 -3.40 26.56
CA ARG A 51 11.91 -2.64 25.87
C ARG A 51 11.58 -3.46 24.61
N PRO A 52 10.31 -3.78 24.33
CA PRO A 52 9.98 -4.41 23.06
C PRO A 52 10.39 -3.44 21.93
N PRO A 53 11.15 -3.89 20.92
CA PRO A 53 11.49 -3.05 19.78
C PRO A 53 10.37 -3.07 18.74
N ASP A 54 9.12 -2.89 19.16
CA ASP A 54 7.99 -2.80 18.24
C ASP A 54 7.48 -1.36 18.22
N ARG A 55 8.37 -0.47 17.83
CA ARG A 55 7.97 0.61 16.94
C ARG A 55 8.60 0.26 15.61
N GLU A 56 7.87 -0.52 14.80
CA GLU A 56 8.03 -0.41 13.35
C GLU A 56 8.08 1.09 13.11
N ALA A 57 9.24 1.58 12.69
CA ALA A 57 9.42 2.99 12.42
C ALA A 57 8.28 3.38 11.49
N GLU A 58 7.33 4.18 12.00
CA GLU A 58 6.27 4.76 11.18
C GLU A 58 7.00 5.44 10.04
N LYS A 59 7.04 4.78 8.88
CA LYS A 59 7.70 5.32 7.70
C LYS A 59 7.00 6.64 7.47
N ASN A 60 7.72 7.74 7.53
CA ASN A 60 7.12 9.05 7.33
C ASN A 60 6.56 9.08 5.90
N LEU A 61 5.24 8.92 5.77
CA LEU A 61 4.51 8.88 4.50
C LEU A 61 4.09 10.28 4.03
N ALA A 62 4.66 11.33 4.63
CA ALA A 62 4.40 12.70 4.22
C ALA A 62 4.84 12.94 2.78
N VAL A 63 4.05 13.74 2.06
CA VAL A 63 4.31 14.16 0.67
C VAL A 63 4.89 15.58 0.69
N PRO A 64 6.02 15.87 0.01
CA PRO A 64 6.75 14.98 -0.91
C PRO A 64 7.46 13.83 -0.17
N PHE A 65 7.31 12.63 -0.73
CA PHE A 65 7.85 11.41 -0.18
C PHE A 65 9.01 10.91 -1.02
N ARG A 66 10.06 10.44 -0.36
CA ARG A 66 11.17 9.72 -0.99
C ARG A 66 11.44 8.42 -0.23
N GLY A 67 11.25 7.30 -0.90
CA GLY A 67 11.43 5.96 -0.32
C GLY A 67 12.47 5.15 -1.07
N HIS A 68 13.28 4.42 -0.32
CA HIS A 68 14.27 3.51 -0.91
C HIS A 68 13.65 2.16 -1.27
N ILE A 69 13.94 1.68 -2.47
CA ILE A 69 13.59 0.35 -2.97
C ILE A 69 14.81 -0.54 -2.77
N THR A 70 14.80 -1.34 -1.70
CA THR A 70 15.93 -2.20 -1.32
C THR A 70 16.35 -3.13 -2.46
N GLY A 71 17.58 -2.97 -2.97
CA GLY A 71 18.12 -3.78 -4.08
C GLY A 71 17.61 -3.37 -5.47
N GLY A 72 16.99 -2.20 -5.61
CA GLY A 72 16.53 -1.68 -6.90
C GLY A 72 15.32 -2.42 -7.47
N MET A 73 14.92 -2.07 -8.68
CA MET A 73 13.90 -2.81 -9.42
C MET A 73 14.53 -4.03 -10.12
N CYS A 74 13.73 -5.07 -10.31
CA CYS A 74 14.12 -6.24 -11.10
C CYS A 74 12.85 -6.96 -11.61
N PRO A 75 12.96 -7.78 -12.67
CA PRO A 75 11.82 -8.55 -13.16
C PRO A 75 11.17 -9.38 -12.04
N GLY A 76 9.84 -9.26 -11.93
CA GLY A 76 9.04 -9.90 -10.87
C GLY A 76 8.83 -9.05 -9.62
N LYS A 77 9.63 -7.99 -9.41
CA LYS A 77 9.43 -7.05 -8.31
C LYS A 77 8.30 -6.06 -8.64
N LYS A 78 7.58 -5.61 -7.61
CA LYS A 78 6.58 -4.57 -7.73
C LYS A 78 6.68 -3.54 -6.61
N VAL A 79 6.23 -2.33 -6.91
CA VAL A 79 5.96 -1.28 -5.93
C VAL A 79 4.46 -1.13 -5.81
N VAL A 80 3.94 -1.11 -4.59
CA VAL A 80 2.51 -0.88 -4.30
C VAL A 80 2.37 0.37 -3.45
N MET A 81 1.53 1.28 -3.92
CA MET A 81 1.11 2.45 -3.14
C MET A 81 -0.41 2.45 -3.00
N VAL A 82 -0.88 2.70 -1.78
CA VAL A 82 -2.25 3.14 -1.53
C VAL A 82 -2.20 4.60 -1.13
N GLY A 83 -3.02 5.42 -1.78
CA GLY A 83 -3.12 6.84 -1.49
C GLY A 83 -4.54 7.35 -1.62
N VAL A 84 -4.74 8.59 -1.19
CA VAL A 84 -6.00 9.33 -1.32
C VAL A 84 -5.71 10.59 -2.13
N VAL A 85 -6.54 10.85 -3.13
CA VAL A 85 -6.45 12.10 -3.91
C VAL A 85 -6.95 13.25 -3.04
N ASP A 86 -6.21 14.35 -3.00
CA ASP A 86 -6.60 15.52 -2.20
C ASP A 86 -7.91 16.14 -2.70
N SER A 87 -8.56 16.94 -1.85
CA SER A 87 -9.87 17.58 -2.10
C SER A 87 -9.88 18.65 -3.19
N ARG A 88 -8.73 19.17 -3.62
CA ARG A 88 -8.62 20.15 -4.72
C ARG A 88 -7.38 19.88 -5.55
N PRO A 89 -7.38 18.79 -6.33
CA PRO A 89 -6.15 18.31 -6.94
C PRO A 89 -5.86 19.06 -8.25
N ASP A 90 -4.64 19.58 -8.40
CA ASP A 90 -4.14 20.02 -9.71
C ASP A 90 -3.47 18.84 -10.42
N ARG A 91 -2.41 18.32 -9.78
CA ARG A 91 -1.65 17.17 -10.26
C ARG A 91 -0.87 16.49 -9.13
N PHE A 92 -0.56 15.22 -9.33
CA PHE A 92 0.46 14.53 -8.54
C PHE A 92 1.40 13.73 -9.44
N TYR A 93 2.55 13.40 -8.87
CA TYR A 93 3.60 12.66 -9.54
C TYR A 93 4.00 11.43 -8.75
N ILE A 94 4.28 10.35 -9.47
CA ILE A 94 4.91 9.14 -8.95
C ILE A 94 6.08 8.83 -9.89
N ALA A 95 7.29 8.76 -9.36
CA ALA A 95 8.48 8.52 -10.16
C ALA A 95 9.35 7.40 -9.58
N LEU A 96 9.91 6.59 -10.48
CA LEU A 96 10.98 5.65 -10.20
C LEU A 96 12.28 6.26 -10.72
N THR A 97 13.24 6.54 -9.84
CA THR A 97 14.46 7.27 -10.16
C THR A 97 15.70 6.45 -9.83
N CYS A 98 16.79 6.76 -10.51
CA CYS A 98 18.08 6.16 -10.19
C CYS A 98 18.87 7.03 -9.21
N GLY A 99 19.63 6.37 -8.34
CA GLY A 99 20.59 7.02 -7.46
C GLY A 99 20.00 7.55 -6.14
N ARG A 100 20.76 7.34 -5.07
CA ARG A 100 20.47 7.84 -3.72
C ARG A 100 20.75 9.34 -3.53
N GLY A 101 21.18 10.04 -4.58
CA GLY A 101 21.70 11.40 -4.52
C GLY A 101 20.66 12.46 -4.15
N THR A 102 21.08 13.54 -3.50
CA THR A 102 20.24 14.66 -3.06
C THR A 102 19.91 15.66 -4.17
N GLU A 103 20.42 15.46 -5.39
CA GLU A 103 20.15 16.37 -6.51
C GLU A 103 18.69 16.26 -6.97
N GLU A 104 18.02 17.41 -7.05
CA GLU A 104 16.71 17.56 -7.65
C GLU A 104 16.79 18.54 -8.84
N PRO A 105 16.31 18.15 -10.04
CA PRO A 105 15.76 16.85 -10.38
C PRO A 105 16.85 15.76 -10.51
N PRO A 106 16.53 14.49 -10.21
CA PRO A 106 17.43 13.38 -10.49
C PRO A 106 17.79 13.33 -11.99
N PRO A 107 19.05 13.04 -12.35
CA PRO A 107 19.47 12.99 -13.76
C PRO A 107 18.78 11.85 -14.50
N ASP A 108 18.45 10.75 -13.81
CA ASP A 108 17.87 9.54 -14.39
C ASP A 108 16.54 9.20 -13.72
N VAL A 109 15.48 9.17 -14.53
CA VAL A 109 14.12 8.84 -14.12
C VAL A 109 13.59 7.77 -15.07
N ALA A 110 13.49 6.52 -14.58
CA ALA A 110 13.06 5.40 -15.40
C ALA A 110 11.58 5.50 -15.82
N LEU A 111 10.75 6.06 -14.94
CA LEU A 111 9.35 6.35 -15.19
C LEU A 111 8.94 7.53 -14.31
N GLU A 112 8.48 8.63 -14.91
CA GLU A 112 7.70 9.66 -14.25
C GLU A 112 6.25 9.53 -14.71
N LEU A 113 5.34 9.34 -13.76
CA LEU A 113 3.90 9.46 -13.96
C LEU A 113 3.47 10.86 -13.51
N CYS A 114 2.80 11.62 -14.36
CA CYS A 114 2.13 12.87 -13.99
C CYS A 114 0.63 12.72 -14.23
N VAL A 115 -0.14 12.70 -13.15
CA VAL A 115 -1.60 12.64 -13.17
C VAL A 115 -2.12 14.06 -13.07
N ARG A 116 -2.78 14.54 -14.13
CA ARG A 116 -3.32 15.90 -14.22
C ARG A 116 -4.83 15.86 -14.23
N PHE A 117 -5.46 16.53 -13.27
CA PHE A 117 -6.92 16.47 -13.07
C PHE A 117 -7.67 17.39 -14.03
N ARG A 118 -7.12 18.57 -14.33
CA ARG A 118 -7.76 19.57 -15.20
C ARG A 118 -8.24 19.01 -16.54
N ASP A 119 -7.45 18.15 -17.16
CA ASP A 119 -7.75 17.53 -18.46
C ASP A 119 -7.78 16.00 -18.41
N ARG A 120 -7.80 15.43 -17.20
CA ARG A 120 -7.88 13.99 -16.94
C ARG A 120 -6.84 13.18 -17.71
N GLN A 121 -5.59 13.64 -17.68
CA GLN A 121 -4.47 13.00 -18.37
C GLN A 121 -3.55 12.27 -17.41
N VAL A 122 -2.99 11.16 -17.91
CA VAL A 122 -1.92 10.41 -17.26
C VAL A 122 -0.72 10.43 -18.20
N LEU A 123 0.21 11.34 -17.95
CA LEU A 123 1.41 11.56 -18.76
C LEU A 123 2.53 10.66 -18.24
N ARG A 124 3.26 9.98 -19.14
CA ARG A 124 4.43 9.17 -18.79
C ARG A 124 5.63 9.56 -19.63
N ARG A 125 6.79 9.64 -19.01
CA ARG A 125 8.06 9.87 -19.70
C ARG A 125 9.22 9.35 -18.85
N ALA A 126 10.37 9.18 -19.48
CA ALA A 126 11.63 8.93 -18.79
C ALA A 126 12.58 10.11 -18.98
N CYS A 127 13.56 10.22 -18.08
CA CYS A 127 14.71 11.10 -18.21
C CYS A 127 15.96 10.24 -18.23
N GLU A 128 16.81 10.44 -19.23
CA GLU A 128 18.07 9.71 -19.41
C GLU A 128 19.20 10.73 -19.45
N SER A 129 20.13 10.67 -18.50
CA SER A 129 21.27 11.59 -18.39
C SER A 129 20.85 13.07 -18.43
N GLY A 130 19.79 13.41 -17.69
CA GLY A 130 19.23 14.76 -17.59
C GLY A 130 18.33 15.19 -18.76
N SER A 131 18.16 14.35 -19.78
CA SER A 131 17.34 14.66 -20.96
C SER A 131 16.00 13.94 -20.91
N TRP A 132 14.91 14.71 -20.91
CA TRP A 132 13.55 14.16 -20.97
C TRP A 132 13.21 13.68 -22.38
N GLY A 133 12.77 12.43 -22.48
CA GLY A 133 12.25 11.87 -23.74
C GLY A 133 10.78 12.19 -23.98
N ASP A 134 10.22 11.53 -25.00
CA ASP A 134 8.83 11.72 -25.41
C ASP A 134 7.81 11.37 -24.31
N VAL A 135 6.67 12.07 -24.36
CA VAL A 135 5.56 11.94 -23.42
C VAL A 135 4.46 11.04 -24.00
N ASP A 136 4.22 9.92 -23.34
CA ASP A 136 3.12 9.02 -23.61
C ASP A 136 1.86 9.50 -22.89
N ARG A 137 0.75 9.61 -23.63
CA ARG A 137 -0.51 10.20 -23.13
C ARG A 137 -1.70 9.23 -23.15
N LEU A 138 -1.68 8.26 -24.07
CA LEU A 138 -2.79 7.34 -24.27
C LEU A 138 -2.96 6.43 -23.05
N VAL A 139 -4.13 6.45 -22.44
CA VAL A 139 -4.61 5.50 -21.41
C VAL A 139 -6.05 5.14 -21.75
N PRO A 140 -6.52 3.93 -21.41
CA PRO A 140 -7.88 3.49 -21.73
C PRO A 140 -8.96 4.24 -20.92
N PHE A 141 -8.62 4.76 -19.74
CA PHE A 141 -9.50 5.55 -18.88
C PHE A 141 -8.67 6.36 -17.87
N PHE A 142 -9.29 7.32 -17.19
CA PHE A 142 -8.69 8.08 -16.11
C PHE A 142 -9.25 7.59 -14.76
N PRO A 143 -8.45 6.91 -13.91
CA PRO A 143 -8.96 6.21 -12.73
C PRO A 143 -8.99 7.03 -11.43
N PHE A 144 -8.43 8.24 -11.42
CA PHE A 144 -8.25 8.99 -10.19
C PHE A 144 -9.45 9.91 -9.92
N ILE A 145 -9.98 9.87 -8.70
CA ILE A 145 -11.15 10.64 -8.31
C ILE A 145 -10.80 11.41 -7.03
N GLN A 146 -11.14 12.69 -7.01
CA GLN A 146 -10.98 13.57 -5.85
C GLN A 146 -11.58 12.94 -4.59
N ASP A 147 -10.88 13.07 -3.45
CA ASP A 147 -11.28 12.57 -2.12
C ASP A 147 -11.43 11.05 -2.01
N LEU A 148 -11.12 10.28 -3.07
CA LEU A 148 -11.21 8.83 -3.06
C LEU A 148 -9.83 8.16 -2.94
N PRO A 149 -9.78 7.00 -2.26
CA PRO A 149 -8.58 6.18 -2.25
C PRO A 149 -8.37 5.50 -3.60
N PHE A 150 -7.12 5.21 -3.91
CA PHE A 150 -6.73 4.34 -5.02
C PHE A 150 -5.52 3.49 -4.61
N LYS A 151 -5.40 2.31 -5.23
CA LYS A 151 -4.21 1.46 -5.15
C LYS A 151 -3.53 1.42 -6.51
N ILE A 152 -2.28 1.87 -6.57
CA ILE A 152 -1.42 1.73 -7.76
C ILE A 152 -0.38 0.64 -7.54
N GLU A 153 -0.20 -0.21 -8.54
CA GLU A 153 0.82 -1.26 -8.56
C GLU A 153 1.70 -1.07 -9.81
N ILE A 154 3.01 -0.91 -9.61
CA ILE A 154 4.00 -0.81 -10.69
C ILE A 154 4.80 -2.10 -10.71
N HIS A 155 4.52 -2.96 -11.68
CA HIS A 155 5.19 -4.25 -11.83
C HIS A 155 6.36 -4.10 -12.80
N CYS A 156 7.55 -4.54 -12.38
CA CYS A 156 8.70 -4.61 -13.26
C CYS A 156 8.72 -5.97 -13.97
N GLU A 157 8.59 -5.95 -15.29
CA GLU A 157 8.80 -7.11 -16.16
C GLU A 157 10.16 -6.99 -16.86
N GLN A 158 10.52 -7.99 -17.66
CA GLN A 158 11.81 -8.04 -18.35
C GLN A 158 12.09 -6.83 -19.24
N SER A 159 11.08 -6.29 -19.94
CA SER A 159 11.23 -5.23 -20.94
C SER A 159 10.39 -3.97 -20.68
N ARG A 160 9.59 -3.96 -19.62
CA ARG A 160 8.64 -2.87 -19.35
C ARG A 160 8.21 -2.81 -17.89
N PHE A 161 7.67 -1.67 -17.50
CA PHE A 161 6.75 -1.56 -16.38
C PHE A 161 5.32 -1.82 -16.83
N ARG A 162 4.57 -2.57 -16.04
CA ARG A 162 3.12 -2.71 -16.18
C ARG A 162 2.45 -2.08 -14.98
N VAL A 163 1.56 -1.12 -15.24
CA VAL A 163 0.94 -0.31 -14.20
C VAL A 163 -0.55 -0.62 -14.10
N PHE A 164 -0.99 -0.90 -12.88
CA PHE A 164 -2.38 -1.16 -12.53
C PHE A 164 -2.89 -0.12 -11.55
N VAL A 165 -4.16 0.28 -11.69
CA VAL A 165 -4.88 1.06 -10.68
C VAL A 165 -6.13 0.30 -10.30
N ASP A 166 -6.31 0.04 -9.00
CA ASP A 166 -7.41 -0.73 -8.43
C ASP A 166 -7.63 -2.10 -9.10
N GLY A 167 -6.51 -2.76 -9.43
CA GLY A 167 -6.48 -4.08 -10.06
C GLY A 167 -6.73 -4.08 -11.57
N GLN A 168 -7.06 -2.93 -12.17
CA GLN A 168 -7.24 -2.80 -13.62
C GLN A 168 -5.95 -2.31 -14.29
N LYS A 169 -5.55 -2.94 -15.40
CA LYS A 169 -4.36 -2.53 -16.14
C LYS A 169 -4.59 -1.16 -16.78
N LEU A 170 -3.74 -0.20 -16.45
CA LEU A 170 -3.83 1.16 -17.00
C LEU A 170 -2.93 1.33 -18.22
N PHE A 171 -1.65 0.97 -18.13
CA PHE A 171 -0.72 1.04 -19.26
C PHE A 171 0.48 0.10 -19.07
N ASP A 172 1.18 -0.15 -20.19
CA ASP A 172 2.52 -0.68 -20.24
C ASP A 172 3.49 0.46 -20.62
N PHE A 173 4.68 0.50 -20.03
CA PHE A 173 5.73 1.48 -20.34
C PHE A 173 7.06 0.76 -20.52
N HIS A 174 7.58 0.73 -21.76
CA HIS A 174 8.83 0.02 -22.06
C HIS A 174 10.02 0.69 -21.35
N HIS A 175 10.94 -0.14 -20.88
CA HIS A 175 12.14 0.33 -20.19
C HIS A 175 12.97 1.20 -21.14
N ARG A 176 13.21 2.44 -20.74
CA ARG A 176 14.20 3.32 -21.40
C ARG A 176 15.56 3.21 -20.69
N LEU A 177 15.53 3.18 -19.35
CA LEU A 177 16.67 2.79 -18.52
C LEU A 177 16.68 1.27 -18.29
N THR A 178 17.77 0.61 -18.69
CA THR A 178 17.89 -0.87 -18.65
C THR A 178 18.62 -1.41 -17.42
N SER A 179 19.39 -0.56 -16.73
CA SER A 179 20.02 -0.89 -15.44
C SER A 179 18.96 -0.88 -14.31
N LEU A 180 18.07 -1.88 -14.30
CA LEU A 180 16.92 -1.92 -13.40
C LEU A 180 17.31 -1.87 -11.91
N GLY A 181 18.45 -2.45 -11.54
CA GLY A 181 18.98 -2.44 -10.18
C GLY A 181 19.37 -1.04 -9.68
N ASP A 182 19.64 -0.10 -10.58
CA ASP A 182 19.96 1.29 -10.21
C ASP A 182 18.70 2.11 -9.93
N ILE A 183 17.53 1.62 -10.37
CA ILE A 183 16.22 2.21 -10.09
C ILE A 183 15.83 1.87 -8.65
N ASP A 184 16.32 2.65 -7.70
CA ASP A 184 16.34 2.32 -6.28
C ASP A 184 15.53 3.29 -5.40
N THR A 185 14.84 4.23 -6.02
CA THR A 185 14.15 5.31 -5.33
C THR A 185 12.74 5.52 -5.89
N LEU A 186 11.75 5.53 -5.00
CA LEU A 186 10.38 5.97 -5.26
C LEU A 186 10.23 7.42 -4.80
N TRP A 187 9.77 8.29 -5.69
CA TRP A 187 9.47 9.68 -5.39
C TRP A 187 7.99 9.99 -5.65
N ILE A 188 7.33 10.65 -4.70
CA ILE A 188 5.91 11.01 -4.80
C ILE A 188 5.75 12.47 -4.37
N LYS A 189 5.03 13.27 -5.17
CA LYS A 189 4.78 14.70 -4.87
C LYS A 189 3.45 15.17 -5.44
N GLY A 190 2.97 16.32 -4.97
CA GLY A 190 1.75 16.97 -5.47
C GLY A 190 0.50 16.60 -4.69
N SER A 191 -0.67 16.71 -5.32
CA SER A 191 -1.98 16.62 -4.69
C SER A 191 -2.42 15.19 -4.37
N VAL A 192 -1.68 14.52 -3.49
CA VAL A 192 -1.96 13.14 -3.04
C VAL A 192 -1.42 12.92 -1.63
N SER A 193 -2.12 12.11 -0.85
CA SER A 193 -1.66 11.59 0.44
C SER A 193 -1.35 10.11 0.36
N ILE A 194 -0.30 9.63 1.02
CA ILE A 194 0.10 8.21 1.02
C ILE A 194 -0.40 7.56 2.31
N THR A 195 -1.11 6.44 2.21
CA THR A 195 -1.59 5.68 3.37
C THR A 195 -0.86 4.36 3.55
N LYS A 196 -0.33 3.78 2.47
CA LYS A 196 0.45 2.53 2.52
C LYS A 196 1.46 2.45 1.39
N LEU A 197 2.63 1.89 1.70
CA LEU A 197 3.66 1.50 0.73
C LEU A 197 4.12 0.07 1.01
N ALA A 198 4.30 -0.72 -0.05
CA ALA A 198 4.84 -2.08 0.00
C ALA A 198 5.71 -2.40 -1.22
#